data_AF-A0A661PS99-F1
#
_entry.id   AF-A0A661PS99-F1
#
_cell.length_a   1.000
_cell.length_b   1.000
_cell.length_c   1.000
_cell.angle_alpha   90.00
_cell.angle_beta   90.00
_cell.angle_gamma   90.00
#
_symmetry.space_group_name_H-M   'P 1'
#
loop_
_entity.id
_entity.type
_entity.pdbx_description
1 polymer ?
#
loop_
_entity_poly.entity_id
_entity_poly.type
_entity_poly.pdbx_seq_one_letter_code
_entity_poly.pdbx_strand_id
1 'polypeptide(L)'
;MADPTIDEILTEFADHINGIPPVRLQRRTLVDAVRDVCYRTWAWQEEIGPLAVKSGIKEYEIIPTFKYTRPIGIVWLKYKNAELALDQYELEGNVVTLSFTPQTDIDEGLTLKVALEPDKSNNLGTIDESFYELTRDAIRNIFLFKLKTMPARPWSAPQEASMYWNLYLADIRRIRSQIRRRGRKVEERMYLKGQYVI
;
A
#
# COMPACT_ATOMS: atom_id res chain seq x y z
N MET A 1 -11.77 6.27 15.38
CA MET A 1 -12.32 5.95 14.04
C MET A 1 -11.40 4.87 13.48
N ALA A 2 -11.92 3.68 13.15
CA ALA A 2 -11.08 2.61 12.64
C ALA A 2 -10.43 3.05 11.31
N ASP A 3 -9.21 2.57 11.05
CA ASP A 3 -8.56 2.78 9.76
C ASP A 3 -9.20 1.85 8.72
N PRO A 4 -9.53 2.36 7.52
CA PRO A 4 -10.23 1.58 6.50
C PRO A 4 -9.37 0.41 6.02
N THR A 5 -10.00 -0.73 5.77
CA THR A 5 -9.32 -1.93 5.26
C THR A 5 -8.88 -1.74 3.80
N ILE A 6 -7.92 -2.56 3.33
CA ILE A 6 -7.56 -2.62 1.90
C ILE A 6 -8.79 -2.82 1.04
N ASP A 7 -9.68 -3.74 1.42
CA ASP A 7 -10.81 -4.08 0.57
C ASP A 7 -11.83 -2.94 0.52
N GLU A 8 -12.03 -2.20 1.62
CA GLU A 8 -12.86 -0.98 1.63
C GLU A 8 -12.24 0.11 0.76
N ILE A 9 -10.94 0.35 0.90
CA ILE A 9 -10.15 1.24 0.05
C ILE A 9 -10.36 0.81 -1.40
N LEU A 10 -9.94 -0.39 -1.78
CA LEU A 10 -10.00 -0.91 -3.15
C LEU A 10 -11.41 -0.88 -3.74
N THR A 11 -12.44 -1.16 -2.94
CA THR A 11 -13.85 -1.11 -3.38
C THR A 11 -14.29 0.32 -3.64
N GLU A 12 -14.00 1.26 -2.73
CA GLU A 12 -14.29 2.69 -2.94
C GLU A 12 -13.54 3.22 -4.18
N PHE A 13 -12.32 2.74 -4.41
CA PHE A 13 -11.50 3.16 -5.53
C PHE A 13 -11.94 2.57 -6.88
N ALA A 14 -12.43 1.33 -6.91
CA ALA A 14 -12.85 0.66 -8.13
C ALA A 14 -13.90 1.47 -8.92
N ASP A 15 -14.84 2.10 -8.21
CA ASP A 15 -15.92 2.90 -8.82
C ASP A 15 -15.45 4.22 -9.43
N HIS A 16 -14.29 4.73 -8.99
CA HIS A 16 -13.83 6.08 -9.35
C HIS A 16 -12.87 6.11 -10.54
N ILE A 17 -12.43 4.94 -11.03
CA ILE A 17 -11.52 4.86 -12.16
C ILE A 17 -12.33 4.95 -13.46
N ASN A 18 -12.96 6.10 -13.67
CA ASN A 18 -13.81 6.39 -14.80
C ASN A 18 -13.02 6.37 -16.12
N GLY A 19 -13.28 5.37 -16.95
CA GLY A 19 -12.71 5.21 -18.29
C GLY A 19 -11.56 4.21 -18.41
N ILE A 20 -11.25 3.45 -17.35
CA ILE A 20 -10.49 2.21 -17.48
C ILE A 20 -11.51 1.05 -17.47
N PRO A 21 -11.56 0.18 -18.48
CA PRO A 21 -12.51 -0.93 -18.51
C PRO A 21 -12.35 -1.80 -17.25
N PRO A 22 -13.44 -2.16 -16.54
CA PRO A 22 -13.40 -2.98 -15.33
C PRO A 22 -12.65 -4.31 -15.53
N VAL A 23 -12.78 -4.89 -16.73
CA VAL A 23 -12.12 -6.15 -17.15
C VAL A 23 -10.59 -6.03 -17.22
N ARG A 24 -10.03 -4.81 -17.22
CA ARG A 24 -8.58 -4.55 -17.31
C ARG A 24 -7.97 -3.93 -16.06
N LEU A 25 -8.78 -3.51 -15.09
CA LEU A 25 -8.31 -3.14 -13.76
C LEU A 25 -7.92 -4.42 -13.02
N GLN A 26 -6.73 -4.90 -13.34
CA GLN A 26 -6.20 -6.06 -12.68
C GLN A 26 -5.89 -5.70 -11.23
N ARG A 27 -6.42 -6.49 -10.30
CA ARG A 27 -6.25 -6.33 -8.84
C ARG A 27 -4.78 -6.08 -8.46
N ARG A 28 -3.83 -6.64 -9.20
CA ARG A 28 -2.39 -6.41 -9.04
C ARG A 28 -1.95 -4.96 -9.30
N THR A 29 -2.44 -4.29 -10.34
CA THR A 29 -2.06 -2.90 -10.64
C THR A 29 -2.50 -1.96 -9.51
N LEU A 30 -3.69 -2.21 -8.98
CA LEU A 30 -4.21 -1.50 -7.83
C LEU A 30 -3.35 -1.79 -6.60
N VAL A 31 -3.07 -3.05 -6.31
CA VAL A 31 -2.21 -3.44 -5.16
C VAL A 31 -0.82 -2.81 -5.27
N ASP A 32 -0.17 -2.84 -6.43
CA ASP A 32 1.15 -2.25 -6.63
C ASP A 32 1.14 -0.72 -6.48
N ALA A 33 0.10 -0.05 -6.99
CA ALA A 33 -0.06 1.39 -6.80
C ALA A 33 -0.33 1.75 -5.33
N VAL A 34 -1.18 0.99 -4.64
CA VAL A 34 -1.44 1.15 -3.20
C VAL A 34 -0.15 0.96 -2.41
N ARG A 35 0.63 -0.08 -2.74
CA ARG A 35 1.94 -0.34 -2.14
C ARG A 35 2.91 0.82 -2.34
N ASP A 36 3.07 1.33 -3.57
CA ASP A 36 3.94 2.48 -3.83
C ASP A 36 3.54 3.71 -3.01
N VAL A 37 2.23 3.92 -2.84
CA VAL A 37 1.73 5.01 -1.99
C VAL A 37 2.01 4.75 -0.52
N CYS A 38 1.65 3.59 0.02
CA CYS A 38 1.95 3.18 1.39
C CYS A 38 3.44 3.31 1.72
N TYR A 39 4.29 2.84 0.81
CA TYR A 39 5.75 2.90 0.94
C TYR A 39 6.27 4.34 1.04
N ARG A 40 5.73 5.26 0.24
CA ARG A 40 6.19 6.66 0.20
C ARG A 40 5.63 7.53 1.29
N THR A 41 4.37 7.32 1.68
CA THR A 41 3.67 8.24 2.56
C THR A 41 3.53 7.71 3.98
N TRP A 42 3.82 6.42 4.20
CA TRP A 42 3.51 5.71 5.44
C TRP A 42 2.08 5.99 5.89
N ALA A 43 1.15 6.06 4.93
CA ALA A 43 -0.22 6.43 5.20
C ALA A 43 -0.86 5.37 6.11
N TRP A 44 -0.64 4.09 5.81
CA TRP A 44 -1.15 3.05 6.69
C TRP A 44 -0.18 2.77 7.81
N GLN A 45 -0.63 2.99 9.04
CA GLN A 45 0.13 2.70 10.24
C GLN A 45 -0.72 1.88 11.20
N GLU A 46 -0.08 1.02 11.98
CA GLU A 46 -0.72 0.22 13.01
C GLU A 46 0.14 0.26 14.27
N GLU A 47 -0.50 0.40 15.42
CA GLU A 47 0.16 0.22 16.72
C GLU A 47 0.04 -1.26 17.12
N ILE A 48 1.18 -1.89 17.37
CA ILE A 48 1.32 -3.31 17.68
C ILE A 48 1.91 -3.44 19.08
N GLY A 49 1.27 -4.30 19.88
CA GLY A 49 1.65 -4.58 21.26
C GLY A 49 0.55 -4.24 22.28
N PRO A 50 0.88 -4.26 23.58
CA PRO A 50 2.19 -4.56 24.13
C PRO A 50 2.63 -6.03 23.90
N LEU A 51 3.90 -6.23 23.59
CA LEU A 51 4.53 -7.54 23.42
C LEU A 51 5.40 -7.88 24.64
N ALA A 52 5.38 -9.14 25.03
CA ALA A 52 6.22 -9.66 26.10
C ALA A 52 7.68 -9.73 25.66
N VAL A 53 8.56 -9.07 26.42
CA VAL A 53 10.01 -9.11 26.26
C VAL A 53 10.55 -10.23 27.13
N LYS A 54 11.34 -11.12 26.53
CA LYS A 54 12.02 -12.20 27.25
C LYS A 54 13.51 -11.91 27.37
N SER A 55 14.07 -12.23 28.52
CA SER A 55 15.50 -12.14 28.77
C SER A 55 16.28 -13.01 27.78
N GLY A 56 17.39 -12.48 27.26
CA GLY A 56 18.21 -13.17 26.26
C GLY A 56 17.68 -13.11 24.82
N ILE A 57 16.45 -12.63 24.58
CA ILE A 57 15.85 -12.57 23.24
C ILE A 57 15.88 -11.14 22.70
N LYS A 58 16.50 -10.96 21.53
CA LYS A 58 16.59 -9.67 20.83
C LYS A 58 15.63 -9.56 19.63
N GLU A 59 15.09 -10.68 19.16
CA GLU A 59 14.27 -10.75 17.93
C GLU A 59 12.80 -10.94 18.28
N TYR A 60 11.95 -10.11 17.72
CA TYR A 60 10.51 -10.08 17.99
C TYR A 60 9.74 -10.10 16.67
N GLU A 61 8.90 -11.12 16.49
CA GLU A 61 8.01 -11.20 15.34
C GLU A 61 6.84 -10.22 15.50
N ILE A 62 6.65 -9.40 14.47
CA ILE A 62 5.52 -8.51 14.30
C ILE A 62 4.44 -9.26 13.55
N ILE A 63 3.25 -9.33 14.15
CA ILE A 63 2.06 -9.88 13.53
C ILE A 63 1.07 -8.72 13.36
N PRO A 64 0.98 -8.10 12.16
CA PRO A 64 -0.03 -7.09 11.87
C PRO A 64 -1.45 -7.66 12.05
N THR A 65 -2.39 -6.83 12.51
CA THR A 65 -3.80 -7.22 12.68
C THR A 65 -4.44 -7.53 11.33
N PHE A 66 -4.05 -6.80 10.29
CA PHE A 66 -4.61 -6.97 8.95
C PHE A 66 -3.90 -8.11 8.20
N LYS A 67 -4.68 -9.13 7.84
CA LYS A 67 -4.21 -10.23 6.98
C LYS A 67 -3.70 -9.68 5.64
N TYR A 68 -2.67 -10.33 5.10
CA TYR A 68 -2.03 -9.93 3.83
C TYR A 68 -1.42 -8.53 3.86
N THR A 69 -0.96 -8.08 5.02
CA THR A 69 -0.12 -6.89 5.13
C THR A 69 1.26 -7.28 5.64
N ARG A 70 2.24 -6.44 5.31
CA ARG A 70 3.60 -6.56 5.84
C ARG A 70 4.08 -5.18 6.32
N PRO A 71 4.86 -5.12 7.39
CA PRO A 71 5.51 -3.89 7.79
C PRO A 71 6.58 -3.49 6.77
N ILE A 72 6.61 -2.20 6.45
CA ILE A 72 7.60 -1.57 5.57
C ILE A 72 8.59 -0.71 6.34
N GLY A 73 8.26 -0.35 7.58
CA GLY A 73 9.07 0.50 8.43
C GLY A 73 8.46 0.62 9.83
N ILE A 74 9.28 1.09 10.76
CA ILE A 74 8.88 1.39 12.13
C ILE A 74 8.80 2.92 12.26
N VAL A 75 7.63 3.42 12.64
CA VAL A 75 7.39 4.85 12.90
C VAL A 75 8.01 5.24 14.23
N TRP A 76 7.77 4.44 15.26
CA TRP A 76 8.42 4.53 16.57
C TRP A 76 8.35 3.18 17.27
N LEU A 77 9.27 2.95 18.20
CA LEU A 77 9.30 1.76 19.04
C LEU A 77 9.60 2.16 20.47
N LYS A 78 8.83 1.64 21.42
CA LYS A 78 8.96 1.89 22.85
C LYS A 78 9.36 0.61 23.56
N TYR A 79 10.41 0.70 24.37
CA TYR A 79 10.84 -0.32 25.30
C TYR A 79 10.69 0.21 26.73
N LYS A 80 9.97 -0.50 27.60
CA LYS A 80 9.65 -0.04 28.97
C LYS A 80 9.05 1.37 29.01
N ASN A 81 8.13 1.66 28.09
CA ASN A 81 7.51 2.98 27.90
C ASN A 81 8.45 4.12 27.46
N ALA A 82 9.73 3.85 27.22
CA ALA A 82 10.67 4.81 26.67
C ALA A 82 10.84 4.55 25.16
N GLU A 83 10.73 5.61 24.36
CA GLU A 83 10.98 5.52 22.92
C GLU A 83 12.47 5.26 22.66
N LEU A 84 12.76 4.26 21.84
CA LEU A 84 14.11 3.91 21.41
C LEU A 84 14.52 4.77 20.22
N ALA A 85 15.81 5.08 20.15
CA ALA A 85 16.41 5.74 18.99
C ALA A 85 16.49 4.78 17.78
N LEU A 86 16.55 5.35 16.58
CA LEU A 86 16.53 4.61 15.31
C LEU A 86 17.70 3.62 15.14
N ASP A 87 18.82 3.84 15.80
CA ASP A 87 20.01 2.98 15.78
C ASP A 87 19.92 1.82 16.79
N GLN A 88 18.85 1.77 17.59
CA GLN A 88 18.66 0.75 18.62
C GLN A 88 17.82 -0.44 18.16
N TYR A 89 17.34 -0.42 16.92
CA TYR A 89 16.55 -1.50 16.35
C TYR A 89 16.69 -1.57 14.82
N GLU A 90 16.40 -2.74 14.28
CA GLU A 90 16.34 -2.99 12.84
C GLU A 90 15.07 -3.79 12.51
N LEU A 91 14.46 -3.52 11.35
CA LEU A 91 13.31 -4.25 10.84
C LEU A 91 13.74 -5.07 9.61
N GLU A 92 13.66 -6.39 9.70
CA GLU A 92 13.86 -7.29 8.56
C GLU A 92 12.60 -8.15 8.34
N GLY A 93 11.89 -7.88 7.25
CA GLY A 93 10.61 -8.53 6.99
C GLY A 93 9.60 -8.23 8.11
N ASN A 94 9.16 -9.26 8.83
CA ASN A 94 8.26 -9.12 9.97
C ASN A 94 9.00 -9.18 11.31
N VAL A 95 10.33 -9.19 11.35
CA VAL A 95 11.10 -9.35 12.59
C VAL A 95 11.77 -8.05 12.96
N VAL A 96 11.57 -7.61 14.20
CA VAL A 96 12.35 -6.52 14.80
C VAL A 96 13.48 -7.10 15.61
N THR A 97 14.69 -6.63 15.33
CA THR A 97 15.88 -6.97 16.09
C THR A 97 16.32 -5.78 16.92
N LEU A 98 16.37 -5.91 18.24
CA LEU A 98 16.94 -4.91 19.12
C LEU A 98 18.47 -4.96 19.08
N SER A 99 19.12 -3.80 19.18
CA SER A 99 20.59 -3.72 19.22
C SER A 99 21.19 -4.19 20.56
N PHE A 100 20.35 -4.33 21.59
CA PHE A 100 20.72 -4.82 22.91
C PHE A 100 19.93 -6.07 23.29
N THR A 101 20.49 -6.86 24.20
CA THR A 101 19.83 -8.05 24.75
C THR A 101 19.13 -7.69 26.06
N PRO A 102 17.79 -7.81 26.15
CA PRO A 102 17.06 -7.64 27.40
C PRO A 102 17.59 -8.58 28.49
N GLN A 103 17.73 -8.08 29.72
CA GLN A 103 18.23 -8.84 30.87
C GLN A 103 17.11 -9.40 31.75
N THR A 104 15.89 -8.89 31.60
CA THR A 104 14.73 -9.22 32.44
C THR A 104 13.53 -9.51 31.57
N ASP A 105 12.70 -10.45 32.02
CA ASP A 105 11.38 -10.70 31.44
C ASP A 105 10.43 -9.55 31.80
N ILE A 106 9.62 -9.11 30.82
CA ILE A 106 8.68 -7.99 30.96
C ILE A 106 7.45 -8.32 30.12
N ASP A 107 6.30 -8.53 30.76
CA ASP A 107 5.07 -8.96 30.07
C ASP A 107 4.56 -7.92 29.05
N GLU A 108 4.75 -6.63 29.35
CA GLU A 108 4.37 -5.52 28.49
C GLU A 108 5.58 -4.63 28.17
N GLY A 109 6.63 -5.26 27.66
CA GLY A 109 7.93 -4.62 27.51
C GLY A 109 8.10 -3.79 26.24
N LEU A 110 7.38 -4.13 25.17
CA LEU A 110 7.61 -3.59 23.84
C LEU A 110 6.29 -3.16 23.17
N THR A 111 6.22 -1.91 22.72
CA THR A 111 5.11 -1.40 21.91
C THR A 111 5.69 -0.67 20.72
N LEU A 112 5.16 -0.89 19.53
CA LEU A 112 5.68 -0.24 18.33
C LEU A 112 4.55 0.24 17.43
N LYS A 113 4.82 1.29 16.67
CA LYS A 113 3.96 1.70 15.57
C LYS A 113 4.67 1.43 14.27
N VAL A 114 4.07 0.62 13.42
CA VAL A 114 4.63 0.22 12.12
C VAL A 114 3.88 0.89 10.99
N ALA A 115 4.58 1.20 9.92
CA ALA A 115 3.97 1.50 8.63
C ALA A 115 3.76 0.18 7.87
N LEU A 116 2.61 0.02 7.24
CA LEU A 116 2.19 -1.21 6.57
C LEU A 116 2.01 -1.01 5.06
N GLU A 117 2.19 -2.09 4.30
CA GLU A 117 1.72 -2.19 2.92
C GLU A 117 1.06 -3.56 2.63
N PRO A 118 0.20 -3.66 1.61
CA PRO A 118 -0.34 -4.94 1.15
C PRO A 118 0.76 -5.92 0.74
N ASP A 119 0.64 -7.19 1.07
CA ASP A 119 1.58 -8.24 0.66
C ASP A 119 1.43 -8.59 -0.84
N LYS A 120 2.55 -8.93 -1.47
CA LYS A 120 2.72 -9.27 -2.89
C LYS A 120 2.36 -10.73 -3.15
N SER A 121 2.39 -11.55 -2.11
CA SER A 121 2.24 -13.02 -2.17
C SER A 121 0.85 -13.49 -2.57
N ASN A 122 -0.17 -12.62 -2.53
CA ASN A 122 -1.47 -12.97 -3.07
C ASN A 122 -1.33 -13.22 -4.58
N ASN A 123 -1.80 -14.39 -5.01
CA ASN A 123 -1.81 -14.93 -6.38
C ASN A 123 -2.61 -14.02 -7.34
N LEU A 124 -2.11 -12.81 -7.56
CA LEU A 124 -2.69 -11.82 -8.43
C LEU A 124 -2.09 -12.07 -9.80
N GLY A 125 -2.94 -12.49 -10.74
CA GLY A 125 -2.54 -12.99 -12.06
C GLY A 125 -1.51 -12.14 -12.82
N THR A 126 -0.98 -12.71 -13.90
CA THR A 126 -0.04 -12.03 -14.78
C THR A 126 -0.72 -10.83 -15.47
N ILE A 127 -0.27 -9.62 -15.14
CA ILE A 127 -0.66 -8.40 -15.88
C ILE A 127 0.14 -8.32 -17.18
N ASP A 128 -0.52 -7.81 -18.22
CA ASP A 128 0.21 -7.26 -19.36
C ASP A 128 1.02 -6.04 -18.91
N GLU A 129 2.34 -6.20 -18.77
CA GLU A 129 3.29 -5.16 -18.38
C GLU A 129 3.05 -3.83 -19.14
N SER A 130 2.69 -3.93 -20.43
CA SER A 130 2.43 -2.77 -21.27
C SER A 130 1.21 -1.95 -20.82
N PHE A 131 0.21 -2.61 -20.24
CA PHE A 131 -0.98 -1.98 -19.68
C PHE A 131 -0.73 -1.46 -18.26
N TYR A 132 0.05 -2.20 -17.46
CA TYR A 132 0.49 -1.73 -16.14
C TYR A 132 1.25 -0.41 -16.25
N GLU A 133 2.33 -0.37 -17.02
CA GLU A 133 3.14 0.84 -17.22
C GLU A 133 2.33 2.00 -17.82
N LEU A 134 1.32 1.69 -18.65
CA LEU A 134 0.44 2.71 -19.20
C LEU A 134 -0.43 3.37 -18.13
N THR A 135 -0.95 2.59 -17.17
CA THR A 135 -2.02 3.00 -16.25
C THR A 135 -1.56 3.26 -14.81
N ARG A 136 -0.36 2.80 -14.42
CA ARG A 136 0.20 2.91 -13.07
C ARG A 136 0.12 4.32 -12.51
N ASP A 137 0.60 5.31 -13.28
CA ASP A 137 0.67 6.69 -12.81
C ASP A 137 -0.74 7.31 -12.61
N ALA A 138 -1.69 6.97 -13.49
CA ALA A 138 -3.08 7.41 -13.33
C ALA A 138 -3.68 6.85 -12.03
N ILE A 139 -3.49 5.55 -11.77
CA ILE A 139 -3.99 4.87 -10.59
C ILE A 139 -3.35 5.44 -9.33
N ARG A 140 -2.03 5.67 -9.35
CA ARG A 140 -1.32 6.33 -8.25
C ARG A 140 -1.87 7.73 -7.98
N ASN A 141 -2.06 8.54 -9.01
CA ASN A 141 -2.49 9.94 -8.87
C ASN A 141 -3.93 10.05 -8.33
N ILE A 142 -4.86 9.21 -8.79
CA ILE A 142 -6.23 9.19 -8.22
C ILE A 142 -6.22 8.72 -6.76
N PHE A 143 -5.34 7.78 -6.41
CA PHE A 143 -5.19 7.30 -5.05
C PHE A 143 -4.67 8.39 -4.10
N LEU A 144 -3.60 9.08 -4.52
CA LEU A 144 -3.04 10.20 -3.77
C LEU A 144 -4.05 11.34 -3.61
N PHE A 145 -4.79 11.69 -4.66
CA PHE A 145 -5.88 12.66 -4.55
C PHE A 145 -6.86 12.29 -3.43
N LYS A 146 -7.41 11.06 -3.46
CA LYS A 146 -8.40 10.62 -2.48
C LYS A 146 -7.85 10.58 -1.06
N LEU A 147 -6.68 9.96 -0.85
CA LEU A 147 -6.03 9.95 0.46
C LEU A 147 -5.87 11.36 1.02
N LYS A 148 -5.41 12.29 0.19
CA LYS A 148 -5.17 13.69 0.58
C LYS A 148 -6.47 14.44 0.85
N THR A 149 -7.60 14.02 0.28
CA THR A 149 -8.94 14.56 0.59
C THR A 149 -9.61 13.96 1.83
N MET A 150 -9.11 12.85 2.39
CA MET A 150 -9.73 12.22 3.56
C MET A 150 -9.60 13.14 4.79
N PRO A 151 -10.70 13.52 5.45
CA PRO A 151 -10.64 14.42 6.61
C PRO A 151 -10.05 13.72 7.84
N ALA A 152 -9.40 14.50 8.70
CA ALA A 152 -8.90 14.04 10.02
C ALA A 152 -7.95 12.83 9.98
N ARG A 153 -7.18 12.67 8.89
CA ARG A 153 -6.13 11.66 8.78
C ARG A 153 -4.74 12.30 8.76
N PRO A 154 -3.69 11.64 9.28
CA PRO A 154 -2.34 12.22 9.31
C PRO A 154 -1.75 12.44 7.91
N TRP A 155 -2.22 11.72 6.89
CA TRP A 155 -1.85 11.91 5.49
C TRP A 155 -2.75 12.91 4.72
N SER A 156 -3.76 13.47 5.38
CA SER A 156 -4.67 14.45 4.78
C SER A 156 -3.90 15.71 4.42
N ALA A 157 -4.00 16.15 3.16
CA ALA A 157 -3.49 17.44 2.74
C ALA A 157 -4.35 17.98 1.58
N PRO A 158 -5.53 18.57 1.87
CA PRO A 158 -6.49 18.98 0.85
C PRO A 158 -5.91 19.97 -0.17
N GLN A 159 -4.93 20.78 0.25
CA GLN A 159 -4.24 21.73 -0.61
C GLN A 159 -3.42 21.04 -1.72
N GLU A 160 -2.79 19.89 -1.40
CA GLU A 160 -2.03 19.09 -2.37
C GLU A 160 -2.92 18.21 -3.24
N ALA A 161 -4.13 17.87 -2.76
CA ALA A 161 -5.03 16.97 -3.46
C ALA A 161 -5.32 17.45 -4.90
N SER A 162 -5.58 18.76 -5.08
CA SER A 162 -5.88 19.35 -6.39
C SER A 162 -4.76 19.11 -7.42
N MET A 163 -3.50 19.07 -6.99
CA MET A 163 -2.37 18.75 -7.86
C MET A 163 -2.47 17.32 -8.42
N TYR A 164 -2.70 16.34 -7.54
CA TYR A 164 -2.83 14.94 -7.93
C TYR A 164 -4.05 14.69 -8.83
N TRP A 165 -5.15 15.42 -8.61
CA TRP A 165 -6.29 15.39 -9.52
C TRP A 165 -5.92 15.88 -10.93
N ASN A 166 -5.19 16.98 -11.05
CA ASN A 166 -4.74 17.51 -12.34
C ASN A 166 -3.78 16.54 -13.05
N LEU A 167 -2.87 15.89 -12.31
CA LEU A 167 -1.99 14.86 -12.86
C LEU A 167 -2.79 13.65 -13.36
N TYR A 168 -3.76 13.17 -12.58
CA TYR A 168 -4.66 12.10 -13.00
C TYR A 168 -5.40 12.42 -14.30
N LEU A 169 -5.97 13.63 -14.42
CA LEU A 169 -6.66 14.06 -15.64
C LEU A 169 -5.70 14.15 -16.84
N ALA A 170 -4.43 14.53 -16.63
CA ALA A 170 -3.42 14.50 -17.66
C ALA A 170 -3.10 13.06 -18.10
N ASP A 171 -2.94 12.14 -17.15
CA ASP A 171 -2.69 10.73 -17.43
C ASP A 171 -3.84 10.07 -18.19
N ILE A 172 -5.10 10.30 -17.79
CA ILE A 172 -6.26 9.76 -18.51
C ILE A 172 -6.30 10.26 -19.95
N ARG A 173 -5.98 11.53 -20.20
CA ARG A 173 -5.87 12.08 -21.56
C ARG A 173 -4.77 11.38 -22.37
N ARG A 174 -3.60 11.18 -21.77
CA ARG A 174 -2.46 10.45 -22.36
C ARG A 174 -2.86 9.01 -22.69
N ILE A 175 -3.41 8.28 -21.74
CA ILE A 175 -3.86 6.88 -21.88
C ILE A 175 -4.88 6.78 -23.02
N ARG A 176 -5.91 7.64 -23.03
CA ARG A 176 -6.93 7.65 -24.10
C ARG A 176 -6.31 7.93 -25.47
N SER A 177 -5.35 8.86 -25.56
CA SER A 177 -4.63 9.14 -26.80
C SER A 177 -3.84 7.92 -27.29
N GLN A 178 -3.13 7.24 -26.38
CA GLN A 178 -2.36 6.05 -26.72
C GLN A 178 -3.26 4.87 -27.11
N ILE A 179 -4.38 4.65 -26.42
CA ILE A 179 -5.38 3.64 -26.79
C ILE A 179 -5.93 3.95 -28.20
N ARG A 180 -6.27 5.20 -28.51
CA ARG A 180 -6.73 5.60 -29.85
C ARG A 180 -5.67 5.38 -30.93
N ARG A 181 -4.39 5.65 -30.63
CA ARG A 181 -3.27 5.38 -31.55
C ARG A 181 -3.04 3.88 -31.77
N ARG A 182 -3.21 3.06 -30.72
CA ARG A 182 -3.17 1.59 -30.78
C ARG A 182 -4.43 1.01 -31.47
N GLY A 183 -5.55 1.74 -31.39
CA GLY A 183 -6.87 1.47 -31.97
C GLY A 183 -6.98 1.59 -33.50
N ARG A 184 -5.91 1.25 -34.22
CA ARG A 184 -5.98 0.85 -35.64
C ARG A 184 -5.31 -0.48 -35.95
N LYS A 185 -4.66 -1.14 -34.97
CA LYS A 185 -4.01 -2.46 -35.15
C LYS A 185 -4.30 -3.47 -34.04
N VAL A 186 -4.87 -3.05 -32.91
CA VAL A 186 -5.05 -3.91 -31.71
C VAL A 186 -6.47 -4.45 -31.56
N GLU A 187 -7.50 -3.76 -32.07
CA GLU A 187 -8.88 -4.28 -32.07
C GLU A 187 -8.98 -5.61 -32.85
N GLU A 188 -8.42 -5.70 -34.06
CA GLU A 188 -8.44 -6.95 -34.85
C GLU A 188 -7.75 -8.15 -34.18
N ARG A 189 -6.72 -7.93 -33.35
CA ARG A 189 -5.98 -9.03 -32.69
C ARG A 189 -6.55 -9.44 -31.33
N MET A 190 -7.28 -8.56 -30.65
CA MET A 190 -7.85 -8.85 -29.33
C MET A 190 -9.21 -9.56 -29.39
N TYR A 191 -10.04 -9.30 -30.41
CA TYR A 191 -11.28 -10.07 -30.62
C TYR A 191 -11.03 -11.54 -31.01
N LEU A 192 -9.85 -11.87 -31.54
CA LEU A 192 -9.50 -13.22 -31.99
C LEU A 192 -8.85 -14.11 -30.91
N LYS A 193 -8.51 -13.60 -29.71
CA LYS A 193 -7.67 -14.34 -28.74
C LYS A 193 -8.19 -14.44 -27.30
N GLY A 194 -9.43 -14.06 -26.99
CA GLY A 194 -9.89 -14.04 -25.60
C GLY A 194 -11.37 -14.38 -25.43
N GLN A 195 -11.78 -15.58 -25.83
CA GLN A 195 -12.90 -16.25 -25.20
C GLN A 195 -12.60 -16.46 -23.70
N TYR A 196 -13.56 -16.13 -22.85
CA TYR A 196 -14.10 -16.84 -21.65
C TYR A 196 -14.83 -15.77 -20.82
N VAL A 197 -16.17 -15.71 -20.91
CA VAL A 197 -17.19 -16.48 -20.16
C VAL A 197 -17.09 -16.24 -18.66
N ILE A 198 -18.22 -15.73 -18.15
CA ILE A 198 -18.59 -15.35 -16.78
C ILE A 198 -18.17 -16.41 -15.76
#